data_AF-A0A2E2MQU6-F1
#
_entry.id   AF-A0A2E2MQU6-F1
#
_cell.length_a   1.000
_cell.length_b   1.000
_cell.length_c   1.000
_cell.angle_alpha   90.00
_cell.angle_beta   90.00
_cell.angle_gamma   90.00
#
_symmetry.space_group_name_H-M   'P 1'
#
loop_
_entity.id
_entity.type
_entity.pdbx_description
1 polymer ?
#
loop_
_entity_poly.entity_id
_entity_poly.type
_entity_poly.pdbx_seq_one_letter_code
_entity_poly.pdbx_strand_id
1 'polypeptide(L)'
;MEWPEVNKWRRETRNEVLAARLKRPLAVRKSTRDKVVAHLNREMPWLSRDGFGFYWPFRGELDLRDFAVAAQTGGSAVALPVVVTEKHPVEFWDWCQDTKMVPGVWNIPVPASRKPIQPPALLVPLLAYDDAGYRLGYGGGYYDRTLAALSERPLAIGIGYADDRVATIHPQPHDIPMDAIVTEDGVRWISQRNPLRDAGKGGERPCMMDSADPAYMGYLTDAETVAVLNELLEGERAGARGVIEMARATADIELRLALSAVARDEARYCAMLSRHIERLGGQPSPETGAFLNKLRDTAEQNAKIDLLNKGQSWVSRRLAEVLPKIADPDLYDDLCEMREIHDRNVARCARFSRQPA
;
A
#
# COMPACT_ATOMS: atom_id res chain seq x y z
N MET A 1 -9.93 33.21 20.41
CA MET A 1 -8.54 32.76 20.20
C MET A 1 -7.96 33.66 19.13
N GLU A 2 -6.86 34.34 19.43
CA GLU A 2 -6.21 35.26 18.50
C GLU A 2 -5.48 34.50 17.38
N TRP A 3 -5.25 35.14 16.22
CA TRP A 3 -4.65 34.47 15.06
C TRP A 3 -3.31 33.74 15.31
N PRO A 4 -2.37 34.29 16.10
CA PRO A 4 -1.13 33.58 16.42
C PRO A 4 -1.37 32.30 17.21
N GLU A 5 -2.38 32.30 18.09
CA GLU A 5 -2.74 31.14 18.90
C GLU A 5 -3.39 30.05 18.04
N VAL A 6 -4.26 30.42 17.09
CA VAL A 6 -4.86 29.49 16.13
C VAL A 6 -3.78 28.80 15.26
N ASN A 7 -2.82 29.57 14.76
CA ASN A 7 -1.74 29.02 13.94
C ASN A 7 -0.81 28.09 14.74
N LYS A 8 -0.53 28.45 16.01
CA LYS A 8 0.22 27.62 16.94
C LYS A 8 -0.53 26.30 17.20
N TRP A 9 -1.81 26.38 17.55
CA TRP A 9 -2.67 25.22 17.77
C TRP A 9 -2.70 24.31 16.55
N ARG A 10 -2.95 24.85 15.34
CA ARG A 10 -2.98 24.07 14.09
C ARG A 10 -1.67 23.34 13.84
N ARG A 11 -0.52 23.94 14.18
CA ARG A 11 0.78 23.29 14.04
C ARG A 11 0.96 22.15 15.05
N GLU A 12 0.59 22.38 16.31
CA GLU A 12 0.67 21.39 17.39
C GLU A 12 -0.23 20.19 17.09
N THR A 13 -1.49 20.42 16.73
CA THR A 13 -2.44 19.37 16.35
C THR A 13 -1.96 18.57 15.14
N ARG A 14 -1.39 19.21 14.10
CA ARG A 14 -0.79 18.47 12.96
C ARG A 14 0.29 17.50 13.42
N ASN A 15 1.17 17.95 14.32
CA ASN A 15 2.28 17.13 14.80
C ASN A 15 1.76 15.95 15.65
N GLU A 16 0.79 16.20 16.54
CA GLU A 16 0.19 15.18 17.40
C GLU A 16 -0.52 14.11 16.58
N VAL A 17 -1.42 14.50 15.67
CA VAL A 17 -2.19 13.56 14.86
C VAL A 17 -1.28 12.80 13.90
N LEU A 18 -0.28 13.46 13.30
CA LEU A 18 0.70 12.78 12.47
C LEU A 18 1.52 11.75 13.26
N ALA A 19 1.95 12.09 14.47
CA ALA A 19 2.69 11.17 15.34
C ALA A 19 1.84 9.98 15.75
N ALA A 20 0.55 10.19 16.06
CA ALA A 20 -0.39 9.11 16.35
C ALA A 20 -0.61 8.21 15.12
N ARG A 21 -0.81 8.79 13.94
CA ARG A 21 -0.99 8.07 12.67
C ARG A 21 0.21 7.18 12.34
N LEU A 22 1.42 7.69 12.49
CA LEU A 22 2.65 6.94 12.18
C LEU A 22 2.90 5.78 13.15
N LYS A 23 2.26 5.78 14.34
CA LYS A 23 2.31 4.66 15.29
C LYS A 23 1.29 3.56 14.99
N ARG A 24 0.34 3.78 14.07
CA ARG A 24 -0.69 2.78 13.74
C ARG A 24 -0.05 1.56 13.07
N PRO A 25 -0.27 0.33 13.59
CA PRO A 25 0.22 -0.89 12.96
C PRO A 25 -0.31 -1.03 11.53
N LEU A 26 0.50 -1.62 10.64
CA LEU A 26 0.11 -1.83 9.23
C LEU A 26 -1.19 -2.62 9.09
N ALA A 27 -1.41 -3.64 9.92
CA ALA A 27 -2.65 -4.43 9.93
C ALA A 27 -3.90 -3.57 10.20
N VAL A 28 -3.80 -2.60 11.12
CA VAL A 28 -4.89 -1.66 11.41
C VAL A 28 -5.12 -0.76 10.21
N ARG A 29 -4.05 -0.23 9.61
CA ARG A 29 -4.14 0.62 8.41
C ARG A 29 -4.78 -0.11 7.22
N LYS A 30 -4.41 -1.38 6.99
CA LYS A 30 -5.00 -2.24 5.94
C LYS A 30 -6.49 -2.48 6.22
N SER A 31 -6.84 -2.89 7.44
CA SER A 31 -8.25 -3.10 7.82
C SER A 31 -9.10 -1.83 7.70
N THR A 32 -8.60 -0.67 8.13
CA THR A 32 -9.29 0.62 7.97
C THR A 32 -9.46 0.97 6.49
N ARG A 33 -8.40 0.79 5.68
CA ARG A 33 -8.46 1.00 4.22
C ARG A 33 -9.52 0.13 3.58
N ASP A 34 -9.60 -1.16 3.93
CA ASP A 34 -10.56 -2.09 3.33
C ASP A 34 -12.00 -1.73 3.68
N LYS A 35 -12.25 -1.29 4.93
CA LYS A 35 -13.56 -0.75 5.32
C LYS A 35 -13.92 0.50 4.53
N VAL A 36 -13.00 1.46 4.41
CA VAL A 36 -13.19 2.68 3.62
C VAL A 36 -13.51 2.36 2.17
N VAL A 37 -12.75 1.45 1.54
CA VAL A 37 -13.01 1.01 0.16
C VAL A 37 -14.37 0.32 0.03
N ALA A 38 -14.76 -0.51 1.00
CA ALA A 38 -16.09 -1.12 1.02
C ALA A 38 -17.20 -0.07 1.11
N HIS A 39 -17.02 0.99 1.90
CA HIS A 39 -17.95 2.13 1.98
C HIS A 39 -18.03 2.89 0.66
N LEU A 40 -16.89 3.21 0.03
CA LEU A 40 -16.85 3.87 -1.28
C LEU A 40 -17.59 3.05 -2.35
N ASN A 41 -17.32 1.74 -2.44
CA ASN A 41 -17.98 0.85 -3.40
C ASN A 41 -19.50 0.80 -3.18
N ARG A 42 -19.95 0.75 -1.93
CA ARG A 42 -21.37 0.61 -1.61
C ARG A 42 -22.14 1.92 -1.79
N GLU A 43 -21.57 3.03 -1.36
CA GLU A 43 -22.29 4.30 -1.20
C GLU A 43 -21.90 5.36 -2.23
N MET A 44 -20.81 5.14 -2.96
CA MET A 44 -20.34 6.03 -4.02
C MET A 44 -19.93 5.24 -5.29
N PRO A 45 -20.76 4.30 -5.78
CA PRO A 45 -20.39 3.45 -6.94
C PRO A 45 -20.19 4.25 -8.23
N TRP A 46 -20.75 5.48 -8.28
CA TRP A 46 -20.57 6.41 -9.39
C TRP A 46 -19.12 6.90 -9.53
N LEU A 47 -18.28 6.82 -8.48
CA LEU A 47 -16.84 7.13 -8.60
C LEU A 47 -16.16 6.21 -9.63
N SER A 48 -16.48 4.92 -9.60
CA SER A 48 -15.94 3.93 -10.53
C SER A 48 -16.57 3.98 -11.93
N ARG A 49 -17.56 4.86 -12.15
CA ARG A 49 -18.20 5.10 -13.45
C ARG A 49 -17.78 6.46 -14.05
N ASP A 50 -17.79 7.50 -13.23
CA ASP A 50 -17.64 8.90 -13.66
C ASP A 50 -16.19 9.40 -13.52
N GLY A 51 -15.35 8.65 -12.81
CA GLY A 51 -13.97 9.02 -12.54
C GLY A 51 -13.79 9.95 -11.34
N PHE A 52 -12.55 10.03 -10.85
CA PHE A 52 -12.20 10.83 -9.68
C PHE A 52 -10.72 11.20 -9.63
N GLY A 53 -10.42 12.35 -9.02
CA GLY A 53 -9.07 12.67 -8.57
C GLY A 53 -8.83 12.02 -7.20
N PHE A 54 -7.65 11.49 -6.96
CA PHE A 54 -7.24 10.96 -5.65
C PHE A 54 -5.82 11.42 -5.32
N TYR A 55 -5.23 10.93 -4.24
CA TYR A 55 -3.89 11.29 -3.82
C TYR A 55 -2.96 10.08 -3.83
N TRP A 56 -1.67 10.33 -4.05
CA TRP A 56 -0.65 9.33 -3.79
C TRP A 56 -0.40 9.26 -2.27
N PRO A 57 -0.48 8.08 -1.62
CA PRO A 57 -0.44 7.98 -0.18
C PRO A 57 0.88 8.49 0.39
N PHE A 58 0.79 9.37 1.39
CA PHE A 58 1.93 9.99 2.04
C PHE A 58 1.80 9.89 3.56
N ARG A 59 2.91 9.56 4.23
CA ARG A 59 3.04 9.58 5.71
C ARG A 59 1.84 9.00 6.49
N GLY A 60 1.53 7.74 6.25
CA GLY A 60 0.52 7.05 7.04
C GLY A 60 -0.92 7.16 6.53
N GLU A 61 -1.15 7.90 5.44
CA GLU A 61 -2.46 7.96 4.76
C GLU A 61 -2.93 6.58 4.29
N LEU A 62 -4.23 6.47 4.03
CA LEU A 62 -4.83 5.26 3.46
C LEU A 62 -4.42 5.14 1.99
N ASP A 63 -4.00 3.95 1.58
CA ASP A 63 -3.61 3.68 0.20
C ASP A 63 -4.85 3.28 -0.62
N LEU A 64 -5.25 4.16 -1.53
CA LEU A 64 -6.40 3.96 -2.41
C LEU A 64 -5.98 3.57 -3.83
N ARG A 65 -4.70 3.24 -4.08
CA ARG A 65 -4.23 2.92 -5.43
C ARG A 65 -4.97 1.74 -6.03
N ASP A 66 -5.24 0.65 -5.28
CA ASP A 66 -5.97 -0.48 -5.87
C ASP A 66 -7.44 -0.15 -6.13
N PHE A 67 -8.04 0.75 -5.34
CA PHE A 67 -9.38 1.27 -5.65
C PHE A 67 -9.37 2.10 -6.95
N ALA A 68 -8.33 2.92 -7.15
CA ALA A 68 -8.12 3.65 -8.40
C ALA A 68 -7.90 2.68 -9.58
N VAL A 69 -7.01 1.71 -9.45
CA VAL A 69 -6.76 0.69 -10.50
C VAL A 69 -8.04 -0.04 -10.87
N ALA A 70 -8.83 -0.50 -9.87
CA ALA A 70 -10.11 -1.17 -10.14
C ALA A 70 -11.10 -0.27 -10.92
N ALA A 71 -11.17 1.02 -10.59
CA ALA A 71 -11.99 1.98 -11.35
C ALA A 71 -11.50 2.14 -12.80
N GLN A 72 -10.19 2.12 -13.02
CA GLN A 72 -9.61 2.21 -14.37
C GLN A 72 -9.86 0.99 -15.23
N THR A 73 -9.77 -0.21 -14.64
CA THR A 73 -10.16 -1.45 -15.34
C THR A 73 -11.62 -1.38 -15.81
N GLY A 74 -12.47 -0.66 -15.06
CA GLY A 74 -13.85 -0.34 -15.45
C GLY A 74 -14.00 0.81 -16.47
N GLY A 75 -12.91 1.39 -16.96
CA GLY A 75 -12.91 2.48 -17.95
C GLY A 75 -12.99 3.90 -17.38
N SER A 76 -12.94 4.06 -16.05
CA SER A 76 -12.99 5.40 -15.44
C SER A 76 -11.67 6.16 -15.55
N ALA A 77 -11.76 7.46 -15.79
CA ALA A 77 -10.63 8.37 -15.69
C ALA A 77 -10.30 8.64 -14.22
N VAL A 78 -9.05 8.41 -13.83
CA VAL A 78 -8.56 8.75 -12.48
C VAL A 78 -7.35 9.66 -12.60
N ALA A 79 -7.18 10.57 -11.64
CA ALA A 79 -6.11 11.55 -11.70
C ALA A 79 -5.41 11.78 -10.38
N LEU A 80 -4.13 12.14 -10.48
CA LEU A 80 -3.30 12.54 -9.34
C LEU A 80 -3.06 14.06 -9.34
N PRO A 81 -3.01 14.71 -8.17
CA PRO A 81 -2.69 16.12 -8.05
C PRO A 81 -1.22 16.35 -8.35
N VAL A 82 -0.93 17.33 -9.20
CA VAL A 82 0.42 17.75 -9.55
C VAL A 82 0.57 19.23 -9.25
N VAL A 83 1.58 19.56 -8.45
CA VAL A 83 1.96 20.95 -8.17
C VAL A 83 2.80 21.45 -9.34
N VAL A 84 2.15 22.18 -10.26
CA VAL A 84 2.83 22.83 -11.39
C VAL A 84 3.51 24.12 -10.96
N THR A 85 2.89 24.86 -10.04
CA THR A 85 3.45 26.09 -9.48
C THR A 85 3.18 26.14 -7.98
N GLU A 86 4.23 26.46 -7.22
CA GLU A 86 4.13 26.56 -5.76
C GLU A 86 3.06 27.59 -5.36
N LYS A 87 2.29 27.31 -4.30
CA LYS A 87 1.23 28.19 -3.78
C LYS A 87 0.08 28.50 -4.75
N HIS A 88 -0.03 27.80 -5.87
CA HIS A 88 -1.20 27.84 -6.76
C HIS A 88 -2.12 26.63 -6.53
N PRO A 89 -3.32 26.59 -7.15
CA PRO A 89 -4.10 25.37 -7.31
C PRO A 89 -3.26 24.24 -7.92
N VAL A 90 -3.48 23.00 -7.46
CA VAL A 90 -2.95 21.81 -8.15
C VAL A 90 -3.73 21.55 -9.44
N GLU A 91 -3.04 20.99 -10.42
CA GLU A 91 -3.68 20.36 -11.58
C GLU A 91 -3.92 18.88 -11.28
N PHE A 92 -4.97 18.28 -11.83
CA PHE A 92 -5.18 16.85 -11.77
C PHE A 92 -4.77 16.23 -13.09
N TRP A 93 -3.72 15.41 -13.10
CA TRP A 93 -3.22 14.76 -14.31
C TRP A 93 -3.70 13.32 -14.35
N ASP A 94 -4.16 12.90 -15.52
CA ASP A 94 -4.55 11.53 -15.83
C ASP A 94 -3.45 10.56 -15.38
N TRP A 95 -3.86 9.52 -14.67
CA TRP A 95 -2.97 8.52 -14.12
C TRP A 95 -3.54 7.15 -14.39
N CYS A 96 -2.68 6.19 -14.74
CA CYS A 96 -2.94 4.77 -14.72
C CYS A 96 -1.79 3.98 -14.09
N GLN A 97 -2.01 2.70 -13.81
CA GLN A 97 -0.99 1.81 -13.23
C GLN A 97 0.34 1.85 -13.99
N ASP A 98 0.30 1.96 -15.33
CA ASP A 98 1.48 2.02 -16.19
C ASP A 98 2.01 3.44 -16.44
N THR A 99 1.39 4.45 -15.83
CA THR A 99 1.82 5.83 -15.99
C THR A 99 3.23 6.00 -15.45
N LYS A 100 4.15 6.42 -16.33
CA LYS A 100 5.52 6.76 -15.92
C LYS A 100 5.47 7.86 -14.85
N MET A 101 6.04 7.56 -13.69
CA MET A 101 6.07 8.47 -12.55
C MET A 101 7.46 9.12 -12.42
N VAL A 102 7.47 10.36 -11.91
CA VAL A 102 8.69 11.09 -11.52
C VAL A 102 8.52 11.65 -10.11
N PRO A 103 9.62 11.90 -9.38
CA PRO A 103 9.55 12.59 -8.09
C PRO A 103 8.96 14.01 -8.22
N GLY A 104 7.89 14.29 -7.46
CA GLY A 104 7.29 15.62 -7.33
C GLY A 104 7.69 16.32 -6.03
N VAL A 105 6.87 17.29 -5.61
CA VAL A 105 7.04 18.00 -4.33
C VAL A 105 7.02 16.99 -3.17
N TRP A 106 7.92 17.16 -2.20
CA TRP A 106 8.14 16.22 -1.09
C TRP A 106 8.48 14.78 -1.51
N ASN A 107 9.00 14.60 -2.73
CA ASN A 107 9.35 13.29 -3.30
C ASN A 107 8.12 12.37 -3.48
N ILE A 108 6.91 12.95 -3.53
CA ILE A 108 5.68 12.22 -3.84
C ILE A 108 5.66 11.94 -5.35
N PRO A 109 5.52 10.67 -5.79
CA PRO A 109 5.42 10.34 -7.21
C PRO A 109 4.27 11.08 -7.92
N VAL A 110 4.56 11.67 -9.07
CA VAL A 110 3.57 12.31 -9.95
C VAL A 110 3.74 11.84 -11.40
N PRO A 111 2.70 11.90 -12.25
CA PRO A 111 2.83 11.56 -13.66
C PRO A 111 3.91 12.39 -14.37
N ALA A 112 4.74 11.76 -15.18
CA ALA A 112 5.85 12.40 -15.89
C ALA A 112 5.38 13.30 -17.04
N SER A 113 4.18 13.05 -17.57
CA SER A 113 3.61 13.79 -18.70
C SER A 113 2.38 14.55 -18.26
N ARG A 114 2.34 15.84 -18.59
CA ARG A 114 1.20 16.72 -18.31
C ARG A 114 -0.01 16.33 -19.17
N LYS A 115 -1.01 15.72 -18.54
CA LYS A 115 -2.31 15.36 -19.15
C LYS A 115 -3.45 15.79 -18.24
N PRO A 116 -3.77 17.10 -18.15
CA PRO A 116 -4.74 17.59 -17.18
C PRO A 116 -6.16 17.12 -17.53
N ILE A 117 -6.88 16.66 -16.51
CA ILE A 117 -8.33 16.37 -16.57
C ILE A 117 -9.04 17.07 -15.41
N GLN A 118 -10.36 17.27 -15.54
CA GLN A 118 -11.20 17.80 -14.48
C GLN A 118 -12.09 16.69 -13.94
N PRO A 119 -11.66 15.98 -12.87
CA PRO A 119 -12.47 14.92 -12.32
C PRO A 119 -13.72 15.49 -11.61
N PRO A 120 -14.89 14.83 -11.74
CA PRO A 120 -16.14 15.32 -11.13
C PRO A 120 -16.14 15.19 -9.60
N ALA A 121 -15.28 14.34 -9.04
CA ALA A 121 -15.07 14.20 -7.61
C ALA A 121 -13.58 14.09 -7.26
N LEU A 122 -13.25 14.49 -6.03
CA LEU A 122 -11.91 14.44 -5.46
C LEU A 122 -11.95 13.64 -4.16
N LEU A 123 -11.11 12.61 -4.06
CA LEU A 123 -10.76 11.92 -2.83
C LEU A 123 -9.60 12.68 -2.20
N VAL A 124 -9.86 13.28 -1.05
CA VAL A 124 -9.01 14.29 -0.42
C VAL A 124 -8.48 13.72 0.90
N PRO A 125 -7.17 13.58 1.10
CA PRO A 125 -6.67 12.99 2.33
C PRO A 125 -6.91 13.94 3.51
N LEU A 126 -7.31 13.38 4.64
CA LEU A 126 -7.49 14.09 5.90
C LEU A 126 -6.24 13.87 6.75
N LEU A 127 -5.67 14.91 7.34
CA LEU A 127 -4.75 14.74 8.49
C LEU A 127 -5.54 14.80 9.79
N ALA A 128 -6.42 15.79 9.93
CA ALA A 128 -7.49 15.81 10.92
C ALA A 128 -8.74 16.46 10.30
N TYR A 129 -9.91 16.31 10.93
CA TYR A 129 -11.15 16.92 10.46
C TYR A 129 -12.13 17.19 11.60
N ASP A 130 -13.07 18.11 11.39
CA ASP A 130 -14.13 18.41 12.34
C ASP A 130 -15.52 17.99 11.86
N ASP A 131 -16.52 18.24 12.71
CA ASP A 131 -17.90 17.86 12.40
C ASP A 131 -18.55 18.67 11.30
N ALA A 132 -18.05 19.87 11.03
CA ALA A 132 -18.52 20.70 9.93
C ALA A 132 -17.83 20.34 8.61
N GLY A 133 -17.02 19.27 8.57
CA GLY A 133 -16.37 18.77 7.37
C GLY A 133 -15.11 19.55 6.98
N TYR A 134 -14.66 20.49 7.81
CA TYR A 134 -13.40 21.16 7.57
C TYR A 134 -12.24 20.24 7.90
N ARG A 135 -11.19 20.31 7.09
CA ARG A 135 -10.02 19.46 7.22
C ARG A 135 -8.78 20.26 7.61
N LEU A 136 -7.95 19.67 8.44
CA LEU A 136 -6.57 20.09 8.63
C LEU A 136 -5.71 19.24 7.68
N GLY A 137 -4.99 19.89 6.76
CA GLY A 137 -3.97 19.25 5.92
C GLY A 137 -2.55 19.57 6.39
N TYR A 138 -1.54 19.23 5.59
CA TYR A 138 -0.12 19.48 5.91
C TYR A 138 0.33 20.96 5.88
N GLY A 139 -0.59 21.90 5.61
CA GLY A 139 -0.32 23.35 5.67
C GLY A 139 0.00 24.03 4.34
N GLY A 140 0.05 23.29 3.23
CA GLY A 140 0.27 23.87 1.90
C GLY A 140 -0.93 24.61 1.31
N GLY A 141 -2.16 24.34 1.78
CA GLY A 141 -3.39 24.98 1.28
C GLY A 141 -3.75 24.67 -0.17
N TYR A 142 -3.18 23.60 -0.75
CA TYR A 142 -3.34 23.27 -2.16
C TYR A 142 -4.80 22.96 -2.54
N TYR A 143 -5.48 22.08 -1.80
CA TYR A 143 -6.86 21.72 -2.13
C TYR A 143 -7.84 22.87 -1.87
N ASP A 144 -7.65 23.67 -0.82
CA ASP A 144 -8.53 24.81 -0.55
C ASP A 144 -8.46 25.83 -1.69
N ARG A 145 -7.25 26.13 -2.18
CA ARG A 145 -7.06 26.94 -3.39
C ARG A 145 -7.66 26.29 -4.64
N THR A 146 -7.48 24.98 -4.82
CA THR A 146 -8.05 24.26 -5.97
C THR A 146 -9.58 24.29 -5.97
N LEU A 147 -10.20 23.98 -4.83
CA LEU A 147 -11.66 23.98 -4.70
C LEU A 147 -12.26 25.38 -4.84
N ALA A 148 -11.51 26.43 -4.45
CA ALA A 148 -11.92 27.83 -4.64
C ALA A 148 -11.79 28.31 -6.09
N ALA A 149 -10.84 27.76 -6.85
CA ALA A 149 -10.49 28.25 -8.19
C ALA A 149 -11.31 27.61 -9.32
N LEU A 150 -11.96 26.47 -9.09
CA LEU A 150 -12.72 25.75 -10.12
C LEU A 150 -14.12 26.36 -10.27
N SER A 151 -14.50 26.71 -11.51
CA SER A 151 -15.83 27.22 -11.85
C SER A 151 -16.93 26.18 -11.58
N GLU A 152 -16.66 24.93 -11.90
CA GLU A 152 -17.45 23.77 -11.49
C GLU A 152 -16.71 23.05 -10.37
N ARG A 153 -17.17 23.26 -9.14
CA ARG A 153 -16.51 22.70 -7.97
C ARG A 153 -16.80 21.19 -7.89
N PRO A 154 -15.78 20.31 -7.98
CA PRO A 154 -15.98 18.88 -7.84
C PRO A 154 -16.51 18.52 -6.46
N LEU A 155 -17.06 17.32 -6.33
CA LEU A 155 -17.43 16.78 -5.03
C LEU A 155 -16.18 16.47 -4.23
N ALA A 156 -15.97 17.13 -3.11
CA ALA A 156 -14.79 16.93 -2.26
C ALA A 156 -15.11 15.92 -1.16
N ILE A 157 -14.51 14.74 -1.23
CA ILE A 157 -14.73 13.63 -0.31
C ILE A 157 -13.47 13.44 0.52
N GLY A 158 -13.55 13.77 1.81
CA GLY A 158 -12.45 13.57 2.75
C GLY A 158 -12.26 12.10 3.10
N ILE A 159 -11.05 11.59 2.95
CA ILE A 159 -10.68 10.21 3.31
C ILE A 159 -9.69 10.21 4.48
N GLY A 160 -10.00 9.48 5.55
CA GLY A 160 -9.12 9.41 6.72
C GLY A 160 -9.52 8.35 7.73
N TYR A 161 -8.96 8.45 8.93
CA TYR A 161 -9.27 7.58 10.07
C TYR A 161 -10.30 8.26 10.97
N ALA A 162 -11.20 7.48 11.58
CA ALA A 162 -12.20 7.99 12.53
C ALA A 162 -11.56 8.77 13.69
N ASP A 163 -10.47 8.23 14.24
CA ASP A 163 -9.70 8.80 15.36
C ASP A 163 -9.00 10.14 15.05
N ASP A 164 -8.93 10.54 13.78
CA ASP A 164 -8.35 11.84 13.39
C ASP A 164 -9.37 12.99 13.48
N ARG A 165 -10.57 12.71 14.03
CA ARG A 165 -11.60 13.71 14.30
C ARG A 165 -11.21 14.60 15.49
N VAL A 166 -11.36 15.90 15.32
CA VAL A 166 -11.11 16.92 16.35
C VAL A 166 -12.37 17.76 16.56
N ALA A 167 -12.47 18.41 17.73
CA ALA A 167 -13.63 19.25 18.05
C ALA A 167 -13.80 20.43 17.07
N THR A 168 -12.70 20.99 16.59
CA THR A 168 -12.67 22.03 15.57
C THR A 168 -11.28 22.07 14.94
N ILE A 169 -11.16 22.48 13.68
CA ILE A 169 -9.86 22.85 13.11
C ILE A 169 -9.56 24.36 13.25
N HIS A 170 -10.42 25.10 13.95
CA HIS A 170 -10.52 26.56 13.90
C HIS A 170 -10.57 27.08 12.45
N PRO A 171 -11.64 26.79 11.67
CA PRO A 171 -11.72 27.11 10.24
C PRO A 171 -11.38 28.57 9.94
N GLN A 172 -10.65 28.79 8.85
CA GLN A 172 -10.27 30.10 8.32
C GLN A 172 -11.14 30.45 7.11
N PRO A 173 -11.28 31.73 6.73
CA PRO A 173 -12.16 32.15 5.64
C PRO A 173 -11.90 31.49 4.28
N HIS A 174 -10.67 30.98 4.07
CA HIS A 174 -10.26 30.30 2.86
C HIS A 174 -10.36 28.77 2.94
N ASP A 175 -10.62 28.20 4.12
CA ASP A 175 -10.78 26.76 4.26
C ASP A 175 -12.13 26.35 3.66
N ILE A 176 -12.12 25.28 2.86
CA ILE A 176 -13.34 24.79 2.21
C ILE A 176 -13.76 23.47 2.85
N PRO A 177 -15.01 23.34 3.34
CA PRO A 177 -15.48 22.10 3.93
C PRO A 177 -15.64 21.02 2.86
N MET A 178 -15.33 19.78 3.23
CA MET A 178 -15.62 18.59 2.42
C MET A 178 -17.13 18.37 2.33
N ASP A 179 -17.57 17.78 1.23
CA ASP A 179 -18.98 17.41 1.00
C ASP A 179 -19.36 16.13 1.73
N ALA A 180 -18.41 15.21 1.82
CA ALA A 180 -18.53 13.97 2.58
C ALA A 180 -17.21 13.65 3.27
N ILE A 181 -17.30 12.89 4.37
CA ILE A 181 -16.15 12.29 5.06
C ILE A 181 -16.35 10.79 5.06
N VAL A 182 -15.32 10.03 4.70
CA VAL A 182 -15.32 8.57 4.71
C VAL A 182 -14.20 8.06 5.61
N THR A 183 -14.58 7.25 6.59
CA THR A 183 -13.68 6.56 7.52
C THR A 183 -14.11 5.11 7.67
N GLU A 184 -13.42 4.34 8.52
CA GLU A 184 -13.81 2.98 8.88
C GLU A 184 -15.18 2.87 9.56
N ASP A 185 -15.74 3.98 10.05
CA ASP A 185 -17.06 4.03 10.69
C ASP A 185 -18.19 4.22 9.67
N GLY A 186 -17.87 4.63 8.44
CA GLY A 186 -18.84 4.85 7.37
C GLY A 186 -18.68 6.15 6.61
N VAL A 187 -19.74 6.53 5.90
CA VAL A 187 -19.84 7.76 5.09
C VAL A 187 -20.71 8.77 5.82
N ARG A 188 -20.17 9.98 6.03
CA ARG A 188 -20.90 11.11 6.60
C ARG A 188 -20.99 12.23 5.57
N TRP A 189 -22.18 12.46 5.04
CA TRP A 189 -22.48 13.60 4.17
C TRP A 189 -22.66 14.88 4.99
N ILE A 190 -21.91 15.91 4.61
CA ILE A 190 -21.90 17.23 5.25
C ILE A 190 -22.69 18.24 4.41
N SER A 191 -22.45 18.24 3.10
CA SER A 191 -23.14 19.14 2.18
C SER A 191 -24.42 18.53 1.62
N GLN A 192 -25.26 19.37 1.02
CA GLN A 192 -26.46 18.93 0.32
C GLN A 192 -26.16 18.36 -1.08
N ARG A 193 -24.92 18.41 -1.56
CA ARG A 193 -24.50 18.00 -2.92
C ARG A 193 -24.38 16.48 -3.10
N ASN A 194 -25.18 15.69 -2.38
CA ASN A 194 -25.13 14.22 -2.44
C ASN A 194 -25.83 13.71 -3.72
N PRO A 195 -25.12 13.11 -4.70
CA PRO A 195 -25.72 12.66 -5.95
C PRO A 195 -26.78 11.55 -5.78
N LEU A 196 -26.72 10.77 -4.69
CA LEU A 196 -27.71 9.74 -4.40
C LEU A 196 -29.02 10.29 -3.83
N ARG A 197 -29.04 11.52 -3.32
CA ARG A 197 -30.29 12.18 -2.91
C ARG A 197 -31.12 12.61 -4.12
N ASP A 198 -30.46 12.97 -5.21
CA ASP A 198 -31.12 13.44 -6.44
C ASP A 198 -31.52 12.29 -7.38
N ALA A 199 -31.01 11.08 -7.15
CA ALA A 199 -31.26 9.87 -7.95
C ALA A 199 -32.67 9.24 -7.79
N GLY A 200 -33.61 9.91 -7.12
CA GLY A 200 -35.02 9.52 -7.04
C GLY A 200 -35.79 9.57 -8.36
N LYS A 201 -35.14 9.83 -9.50
CA LYS A 201 -35.74 9.79 -10.84
C LYS A 201 -34.82 9.11 -11.87
N GLY A 202 -34.96 7.78 -12.00
CA GLY A 202 -34.84 7.02 -13.25
C GLY A 202 -33.46 6.81 -13.90
N GLY A 203 -33.11 5.55 -14.17
CA GLY A 203 -32.09 5.19 -15.17
C GLY A 203 -31.35 3.88 -14.89
N GLU A 204 -31.52 2.89 -15.76
CA GLU A 204 -31.08 1.48 -15.68
C GLU A 204 -29.56 1.25 -15.78
N ARG A 205 -29.12 0.07 -15.31
CA ARG A 205 -27.73 -0.42 -15.34
C ARG A 205 -27.51 -1.32 -16.57
N PRO A 206 -26.32 -1.28 -17.20
CA PRO A 206 -25.83 -2.43 -17.99
C PRO A 206 -24.57 -3.09 -17.39
N CYS A 207 -24.52 -4.42 -17.52
CA CYS A 207 -23.40 -5.33 -17.19
C CYS A 207 -22.21 -5.18 -18.16
N MET A 208 -21.02 -5.61 -17.73
CA MET A 208 -19.89 -5.93 -18.63
C MET A 208 -19.12 -7.18 -18.14
N MET A 209 -18.58 -7.92 -19.12
CA MET A 209 -17.92 -9.23 -19.06
C MET A 209 -16.53 -9.12 -19.75
N ASP A 210 -15.51 -9.78 -19.18
CA ASP A 210 -14.20 -10.34 -19.64
C ASP A 210 -13.64 -9.99 -21.05
N SER A 211 -12.33 -9.97 -21.37
CA SER A 211 -11.03 -10.39 -20.75
C SER A 211 -9.89 -9.88 -21.66
N ALA A 212 -8.69 -9.57 -21.16
CA ALA A 212 -7.50 -9.31 -21.99
C ALA A 212 -6.21 -9.98 -21.44
N ASP A 213 -5.36 -10.45 -22.35
CA ASP A 213 -4.22 -11.36 -22.17
C ASP A 213 -2.96 -10.71 -21.55
N PRO A 214 -2.36 -11.25 -20.45
CA PRO A 214 -1.22 -10.67 -19.71
C PRO A 214 0.13 -10.58 -20.44
N ALA A 215 0.34 -11.27 -21.56
CA ALA A 215 1.68 -11.43 -22.16
C ALA A 215 2.25 -10.17 -22.85
N TYR A 216 1.49 -9.06 -22.93
CA TYR A 216 1.87 -7.84 -23.65
C TYR A 216 2.42 -6.70 -22.77
N MET A 217 2.46 -6.85 -21.44
CA MET A 217 2.69 -5.74 -20.48
C MET A 217 3.98 -5.85 -19.63
N GLY A 218 4.88 -6.80 -19.93
CA GLY A 218 6.15 -6.96 -19.21
C GLY A 218 6.04 -7.64 -17.83
N TYR A 219 4.84 -8.10 -17.47
CA TYR A 219 4.58 -9.01 -16.36
C TYR A 219 4.92 -10.45 -16.74
N LEU A 220 5.21 -11.28 -15.74
CA LEU A 220 5.32 -12.72 -15.92
C LEU A 220 3.94 -13.30 -16.24
N THR A 221 3.88 -14.20 -17.20
CA THR A 221 2.71 -15.06 -17.41
C THR A 221 2.47 -15.94 -16.18
N ASP A 222 1.28 -16.54 -16.04
CA ASP A 222 0.99 -17.47 -14.94
C ASP A 222 2.00 -18.64 -14.92
N ALA A 223 2.38 -19.16 -16.09
CA ALA A 223 3.38 -20.23 -16.21
C ALA A 223 4.78 -19.80 -15.74
N GLU A 224 5.23 -18.60 -16.13
CA GLU A 224 6.51 -18.06 -15.68
C GLU A 224 6.49 -17.71 -14.19
N THR A 225 5.36 -17.21 -13.70
CA THR A 225 5.14 -16.93 -12.27
C THR A 225 5.24 -18.23 -11.47
N VAL A 226 4.53 -19.28 -11.88
CA VAL A 226 4.61 -20.61 -11.26
C VAL A 226 6.04 -21.15 -11.24
N ALA A 227 6.81 -20.97 -12.32
CA ALA A 227 8.21 -21.40 -12.36
C ALA A 227 9.07 -20.69 -11.31
N VAL A 228 8.90 -19.37 -11.15
CA VAL A 228 9.62 -18.58 -10.15
C VAL A 228 9.18 -18.92 -8.72
N LEU A 229 7.88 -19.11 -8.48
CA LEU A 229 7.40 -19.51 -7.15
C LEU A 229 7.92 -20.88 -6.75
N ASN A 230 8.07 -21.81 -7.70
CA ASN A 230 8.69 -23.10 -7.44
C ASN A 230 10.18 -22.97 -7.10
N GLU A 231 10.92 -22.11 -7.80
CA GLU A 231 12.33 -21.81 -7.47
C GLU A 231 12.47 -21.29 -6.03
N LEU A 232 11.59 -20.37 -5.61
CA LEU A 232 11.54 -19.84 -4.25
C LEU A 232 11.13 -20.94 -3.23
N LEU A 233 10.13 -21.76 -3.56
CA LEU A 233 9.62 -22.82 -2.71
C LEU A 233 10.69 -23.86 -2.38
N GLU A 234 11.50 -24.25 -3.37
CA GLU A 234 12.62 -25.17 -3.16
C GLU A 234 13.68 -24.59 -2.22
N GLY A 235 13.92 -23.28 -2.30
CA GLY A 235 14.78 -22.53 -1.38
C GLY A 235 14.25 -22.55 0.06
N GLU A 236 12.97 -22.20 0.26
CA GLU A 236 12.34 -22.19 1.58
C GLU A 236 12.28 -23.59 2.21
N ARG A 237 12.00 -24.64 1.43
CA ARG A 237 11.97 -26.03 1.94
C ARG A 237 13.34 -26.51 2.38
N ALA A 238 14.38 -26.15 1.63
CA ALA A 238 15.76 -26.46 1.99
C ALA A 238 16.19 -25.72 3.26
N GLY A 239 15.81 -24.45 3.39
CA GLY A 239 15.98 -23.65 4.61
C GLY A 239 15.30 -24.29 5.81
N ALA A 240 13.98 -24.53 5.72
CA ALA A 240 13.17 -24.98 6.86
C ALA A 240 13.71 -26.27 7.46
N ARG A 241 14.14 -27.22 6.61
CA ARG A 241 14.75 -28.48 7.08
C ARG A 241 16.13 -28.28 7.69
N GLY A 242 17.00 -27.53 7.03
CA GLY A 242 18.37 -27.29 7.50
C GLY A 242 18.41 -26.50 8.82
N VAL A 243 17.54 -25.49 8.96
CA VAL A 243 17.48 -24.63 10.14
C VAL A 243 16.96 -25.39 11.37
N ILE A 244 15.99 -26.29 11.20
CA ILE A 244 15.52 -27.17 12.29
C ILE A 244 16.65 -28.07 12.79
N GLU A 245 17.44 -28.66 11.88
CA GLU A 245 18.60 -29.48 12.25
C GLU A 245 19.63 -28.66 13.04
N MET A 246 19.93 -27.44 12.59
CA MET A 246 20.85 -26.53 13.29
C MET A 246 20.34 -26.11 14.67
N ALA A 247 19.05 -25.80 14.80
CA ALA A 247 18.43 -25.41 16.07
C ALA A 247 18.51 -26.53 17.11
N ARG A 248 18.37 -27.79 16.69
CA ARG A 248 18.50 -28.97 17.57
C ARG A 248 19.94 -29.24 17.99
N ALA A 249 20.90 -28.93 17.13
CA ALA A 249 22.31 -29.23 17.35
C ALA A 249 23.04 -28.18 18.22
N THR A 250 22.53 -26.95 18.30
CA THR A 250 23.20 -25.89 19.06
C THR A 250 22.85 -25.92 20.55
N ALA A 251 23.84 -25.67 21.42
CA ALA A 251 23.64 -25.50 22.86
C ALA A 251 23.21 -24.06 23.23
N ASP A 252 23.51 -23.08 22.37
CA ASP A 252 23.19 -21.67 22.57
C ASP A 252 21.66 -21.43 22.46
N ILE A 253 21.08 -20.91 23.55
CA ILE A 253 19.64 -20.69 23.67
C ILE A 253 19.18 -19.55 22.75
N GLU A 254 19.95 -18.45 22.65
CA GLU A 254 19.57 -17.30 21.84
C GLU A 254 19.62 -17.65 20.36
N LEU A 255 20.67 -18.35 19.95
CA LEU A 255 20.78 -18.86 18.59
C LEU A 255 19.67 -19.87 18.27
N ARG A 256 19.35 -20.78 19.20
CA ARG A 256 18.25 -21.74 19.02
C ARG A 256 16.92 -21.04 18.81
N LEU A 257 16.64 -19.97 19.55
CA LEU A 257 15.43 -19.16 19.39
C LEU A 257 15.41 -18.43 18.04
N ALA A 258 16.54 -17.86 17.63
CA ALA A 258 16.67 -17.19 16.33
C ALA A 258 16.43 -18.17 15.17
N LEU A 259 17.08 -19.33 15.18
CA LEU A 259 16.91 -20.38 14.18
C LEU A 259 15.47 -20.93 14.18
N SER A 260 14.87 -21.16 15.34
CA SER A 260 13.48 -21.61 15.43
C SER A 260 12.47 -20.60 14.90
N ALA A 261 12.78 -19.29 14.98
CA ALA A 261 11.97 -18.26 14.35
C ALA A 261 12.11 -18.30 12.83
N VAL A 262 13.34 -18.41 12.30
CA VAL A 262 13.60 -18.55 10.86
C VAL A 262 12.88 -19.79 10.29
N ALA A 263 12.99 -20.94 10.94
CA ALA A 263 12.33 -22.17 10.48
C ALA A 263 10.79 -22.05 10.41
N ARG A 264 10.18 -21.29 11.33
CA ARG A 264 8.73 -21.03 11.31
C ARG A 264 8.36 -20.11 10.14
N ASP A 265 9.16 -19.08 9.90
CA ASP A 265 8.95 -18.17 8.77
C ASP A 265 9.08 -18.93 7.45
N GLU A 266 10.13 -19.73 7.26
CA GLU A 266 10.36 -20.54 6.05
C GLU A 266 9.23 -21.56 5.83
N ALA A 267 8.73 -22.21 6.89
CA ALA A 267 7.57 -23.09 6.80
C ALA A 267 6.28 -22.35 6.41
N ARG A 268 6.08 -21.13 6.92
CA ARG A 268 4.95 -20.26 6.54
C ARG A 268 5.02 -19.91 5.06
N TYR A 269 6.21 -19.56 4.55
CA TYR A 269 6.39 -19.23 3.14
C TYR A 269 6.29 -20.44 2.23
N CYS A 270 6.74 -21.61 2.65
CA CYS A 270 6.47 -22.85 1.92
C CYS A 270 4.97 -23.05 1.69
N ALA A 271 4.16 -22.85 2.73
CA ALA A 271 2.71 -22.97 2.64
C ALA A 271 2.09 -21.86 1.77
N MET A 272 2.53 -20.61 1.92
CA MET A 272 2.08 -19.49 1.09
C MET A 272 2.38 -19.73 -0.38
N LEU A 273 3.63 -20.03 -0.74
CA LEU A 273 4.06 -20.26 -2.12
C LEU A 273 3.30 -21.44 -2.74
N SER A 274 3.12 -22.53 -1.99
CA SER A 274 2.36 -23.70 -2.48
C SER A 274 0.92 -23.32 -2.83
N ARG A 275 0.23 -22.53 -1.99
CA ARG A 275 -1.13 -22.06 -2.28
C ARG A 275 -1.20 -21.20 -3.54
N HIS A 276 -0.24 -20.29 -3.74
CA HIS A 276 -0.22 -19.45 -4.93
C HIS A 276 0.10 -20.25 -6.20
N ILE A 277 1.02 -21.22 -6.12
CA ILE A 277 1.31 -22.14 -7.23
C ILE A 277 0.05 -22.91 -7.63
N GLU A 278 -0.67 -23.49 -6.67
CA GLU A 278 -1.92 -24.21 -6.93
C GLU A 278 -3.01 -23.29 -7.51
N ARG A 279 -3.14 -22.06 -6.98
CA ARG A 279 -4.09 -21.05 -7.45
C ARG A 279 -3.86 -20.65 -8.91
N LEU A 280 -2.60 -20.61 -9.34
CA LEU A 280 -2.20 -20.34 -10.72
C LEU A 280 -2.22 -21.59 -11.63
N GLY A 281 -2.73 -22.73 -11.14
CA GLY A 281 -2.84 -23.98 -11.89
C GLY A 281 -1.53 -24.77 -12.01
N GLY A 282 -0.48 -24.40 -11.26
CA GLY A 282 0.79 -25.11 -11.19
C GLY A 282 0.81 -26.22 -10.13
N GLN A 283 1.87 -27.05 -10.15
CA GLN A 283 2.12 -28.05 -9.11
C GLN A 283 3.32 -27.62 -8.24
N PRO A 284 3.17 -27.56 -6.89
CA PRO A 284 4.27 -27.23 -5.99
C PRO A 284 5.39 -28.27 -6.02
N SER A 285 6.62 -27.82 -6.25
CA SER A 285 7.80 -28.68 -6.33
C SER A 285 8.07 -29.41 -5.00
N PRO A 286 8.32 -30.73 -5.02
CA PRO A 286 8.71 -31.49 -3.85
C PRO A 286 10.19 -31.32 -3.48
N GLU A 287 10.99 -30.78 -4.39
CA GLU A 287 12.45 -30.78 -4.31
C GLU A 287 12.97 -29.88 -3.17
N THR A 288 14.15 -30.24 -2.68
CA THR A 288 14.95 -29.39 -1.80
C THR A 288 16.27 -29.18 -2.51
N GLY A 289 16.54 -27.96 -2.96
CA GLY A 289 17.73 -27.66 -3.76
C GLY A 289 19.06 -28.04 -3.08
N ALA A 290 20.16 -27.95 -3.83
CA ALA A 290 21.51 -28.35 -3.39
C ALA A 290 22.04 -27.64 -2.11
N PHE A 291 21.30 -26.65 -1.60
CA PHE A 291 21.57 -25.91 -0.37
C PHE A 291 21.58 -26.80 0.88
N LEU A 292 20.61 -27.74 1.02
CA LEU A 292 20.50 -28.60 2.20
C LEU A 292 21.74 -29.50 2.38
N ASN A 293 22.26 -30.05 1.28
CA ASN A 293 23.47 -30.87 1.30
C ASN A 293 24.69 -30.04 1.73
N LYS A 294 24.85 -28.82 1.18
CA LYS A 294 25.93 -27.91 1.58
C LYS A 294 25.89 -27.55 3.06
N LEU A 295 24.70 -27.35 3.64
CA LEU A 295 24.55 -27.10 5.08
C LEU A 295 25.00 -28.29 5.93
N ARG A 296 24.70 -29.51 5.49
CA ARG A 296 25.08 -30.75 6.19
C ARG A 296 26.59 -31.02 6.12
N ASP A 297 27.19 -30.76 4.96
CA ASP A 297 28.62 -30.98 4.72
C ASP A 297 29.52 -29.93 5.41
N THR A 298 28.95 -28.79 5.82
CA THR A 298 29.69 -27.76 6.55
C THR A 298 29.87 -28.19 8.02
N ALA A 299 31.10 -28.26 8.53
CA ALA A 299 31.34 -28.73 9.90
C ALA A 299 31.10 -27.65 10.97
N GLU A 300 31.59 -26.43 10.76
CA GLU A 300 31.55 -25.36 11.76
C GLU A 300 30.16 -24.69 11.85
N GLN A 301 29.66 -24.49 13.08
CA GLN A 301 28.36 -23.86 13.33
C GLN A 301 28.26 -22.46 12.73
N ASN A 302 29.33 -21.66 12.83
CA ASN A 302 29.33 -20.29 12.33
C ASN A 302 29.33 -20.25 10.80
N ALA A 303 30.06 -21.16 10.16
CA ALA A 303 30.02 -21.31 8.70
C ALA A 303 28.63 -21.75 8.19
N LYS A 304 27.89 -22.56 8.97
CA LYS A 304 26.48 -22.88 8.66
C LYS A 304 25.58 -21.66 8.75
N ILE A 305 25.77 -20.80 9.76
CA ILE A 305 25.00 -19.55 9.92
C ILE A 305 25.29 -18.59 8.76
N ASP A 306 26.56 -18.48 8.34
CA ASP A 306 26.94 -17.67 7.18
C ASP A 306 26.30 -18.18 5.90
N LEU A 307 26.27 -19.51 5.72
CA LEU A 307 25.61 -20.14 4.59
C LEU A 307 24.09 -19.90 4.61
N LEU A 308 23.45 -19.97 5.79
CA LEU A 308 22.04 -19.62 5.99
C LEU A 308 21.74 -18.18 5.59
N ASN A 309 22.53 -17.22 6.09
CA ASN A 309 22.36 -15.82 5.75
C ASN A 309 22.57 -15.55 4.26
N LYS A 310 23.50 -16.26 3.60
CA LYS A 310 23.68 -16.19 2.15
C LYS A 310 22.46 -16.71 1.39
N GLY A 311 21.84 -17.78 1.88
CA GLY A 311 20.57 -18.31 1.36
C GLY A 311 19.43 -17.30 1.47
N GLN A 312 19.20 -16.75 2.66
CA GLN A 312 18.17 -15.73 2.92
C GLN A 312 18.41 -14.46 2.07
N SER A 313 19.67 -14.00 1.96
CA SER A 313 20.03 -12.86 1.10
C SER A 313 19.86 -13.15 -0.39
N TRP A 314 19.99 -14.40 -0.82
CA TRP A 314 19.69 -14.81 -2.20
C TRP A 314 18.18 -14.72 -2.45
N VAL A 315 17.34 -15.24 -1.54
CA VAL A 315 15.88 -15.14 -1.66
C VAL A 315 15.42 -13.69 -1.70
N SER A 316 15.90 -12.83 -0.79
CA SER A 316 15.55 -11.40 -0.78
C SER A 316 15.90 -10.69 -2.11
N ARG A 317 17.07 -10.99 -2.69
CA ARG A 317 17.46 -10.46 -4.02
C ARG A 317 16.59 -11.02 -5.13
N ARG A 318 16.29 -12.32 -5.11
CA ARG A 318 15.44 -12.96 -6.11
C ARG A 318 14.03 -12.36 -6.10
N LEU A 319 13.47 -12.12 -4.91
CA LEU A 319 12.21 -11.43 -4.73
C LEU A 319 12.27 -9.99 -5.27
N ALA A 320 13.33 -9.24 -4.98
CA ALA A 320 13.51 -7.88 -5.49
C ALA A 320 13.52 -7.79 -7.04
N GLU A 321 14.09 -8.80 -7.71
CA GLU A 321 14.12 -8.89 -9.19
C GLU A 321 12.75 -9.23 -9.79
N VAL A 322 11.98 -10.07 -9.10
CA VAL A 322 10.73 -10.65 -9.60
C VAL A 322 9.54 -9.75 -9.28
N LEU A 323 9.50 -9.14 -8.10
CA LEU A 323 8.38 -8.32 -7.62
C LEU A 323 7.85 -7.30 -8.65
N PRO A 324 8.69 -6.52 -9.35
CA PRO A 324 8.21 -5.57 -10.36
C PRO A 324 7.45 -6.21 -11.54
N LYS A 325 7.56 -7.52 -11.71
CA LYS A 325 6.97 -8.30 -12.81
C LYS A 325 5.78 -9.16 -12.38
N ILE A 326 5.39 -9.09 -11.10
CA ILE A 326 4.20 -9.80 -10.60
C ILE A 326 2.98 -8.90 -10.77
N ALA A 327 2.02 -9.36 -11.58
CA ALA A 327 0.76 -8.66 -11.82
C ALA A 327 -0.28 -8.90 -10.72
N ASP A 328 -0.22 -10.08 -10.10
CA ASP A 328 -1.18 -10.53 -9.09
C ASP A 328 -0.93 -9.81 -7.74
N PRO A 329 -1.86 -8.95 -7.27
CA PRO A 329 -1.62 -8.11 -6.10
C PRO A 329 -1.51 -8.89 -4.79
N ASP A 330 -2.27 -9.97 -4.63
CA ASP A 330 -2.21 -10.81 -3.43
C ASP A 330 -0.86 -11.52 -3.35
N LEU A 331 -0.39 -12.05 -4.49
CA LEU A 331 0.93 -12.64 -4.58
C LEU A 331 2.03 -11.59 -4.37
N TYR A 332 1.88 -10.40 -4.93
CA TYR A 332 2.85 -9.31 -4.76
C TYR A 332 3.03 -8.93 -3.29
N ASP A 333 1.92 -8.77 -2.56
CA ASP A 333 1.91 -8.46 -1.11
C ASP A 333 2.60 -9.56 -0.30
N ASP A 334 2.24 -10.82 -0.54
CA ASP A 334 2.81 -11.97 0.17
C ASP A 334 4.32 -12.12 -0.10
N LEU A 335 4.77 -11.87 -1.33
CA LEU A 335 6.19 -11.86 -1.71
C LEU A 335 6.95 -10.65 -1.13
N CYS A 336 6.31 -9.50 -0.98
CA CYS A 336 6.90 -8.34 -0.29
C CYS A 336 7.10 -8.63 1.20
N GLU A 337 6.11 -9.19 1.88
CA GLU A 337 6.22 -9.59 3.29
C GLU A 337 7.34 -10.63 3.47
N MET A 338 7.38 -11.62 2.57
CA MET A 338 8.42 -12.64 2.56
C MET A 338 9.82 -12.03 2.48
N ARG A 339 10.03 -11.06 1.58
CA ARG A 339 11.30 -10.34 1.43
C ARG A 339 11.69 -9.57 2.70
N GLU A 340 10.77 -8.79 3.27
CA GLU A 340 11.05 -8.00 4.47
C GLU A 340 11.42 -8.87 5.67
N ILE A 341 10.78 -10.03 5.81
CA ILE A 341 11.07 -10.98 6.88
C ILE A 341 12.42 -11.65 6.65
N HIS A 342 12.76 -12.01 5.40
CA HIS A 342 14.09 -12.52 5.07
C HIS A 342 15.19 -11.50 5.40
N ASP A 343 15.00 -10.22 5.08
CA ASP A 343 15.93 -9.15 5.45
C ASP A 343 16.10 -9.03 6.98
N ARG A 344 15.00 -9.15 7.73
CA ARG A 344 15.04 -9.20 9.21
C ARG A 344 15.73 -10.46 9.74
N ASN A 345 15.52 -11.60 9.11
CA ASN A 345 16.12 -12.87 9.51
C ASN A 345 17.64 -12.85 9.28
N VAL A 346 18.11 -12.27 8.17
CA VAL A 346 19.54 -12.01 7.94
C VAL A 346 20.11 -11.15 9.07
N ALA A 347 19.47 -10.02 9.40
CA ALA A 347 19.93 -9.15 10.49
C ALA A 347 19.93 -9.86 11.86
N ARG A 348 18.95 -10.72 12.12
CA ARG A 348 18.83 -11.51 13.36
C ARG A 348 19.96 -12.52 13.48
N CYS A 349 20.22 -13.29 12.43
CA CYS A 349 21.23 -14.34 12.42
C CYS A 349 22.66 -13.80 12.27
N ALA A 350 22.85 -12.63 11.66
CA ALA A 350 24.16 -11.97 11.52
C ALA A 350 24.87 -11.71 12.86
N ARG A 351 24.12 -11.57 13.97
CA ARG A 351 24.68 -11.39 15.31
C ARG A 351 25.43 -12.62 15.85
N PHE A 352 25.17 -13.78 15.24
CA PHE A 352 25.78 -15.07 15.58
C PHE A 352 26.78 -15.53 14.52
N SER A 353 26.91 -14.78 13.42
CA SER A 353 28.04 -14.86 12.49
C SER A 353 29.25 -14.20 13.15
N ARG A 354 30.45 -14.76 12.99
CA ARG A 354 31.64 -14.23 13.67
C ARG A 354 31.96 -12.81 13.19
N GLN A 355 32.26 -11.92 14.14
CA GLN A 355 33.13 -10.76 13.90
C GLN A 355 34.47 -11.25 13.31
N PRO A 356 35.09 -10.52 12.37
CA PRO A 356 36.42 -10.86 11.91
C PRO A 356 37.40 -10.87 13.09
N ALA A 357 38.28 -11.87 13.10
CA ALA A 357 39.32 -12.11 14.11
C ALA A 357 40.30 -10.94 14.26
#